data_AF-A0A832IY40-F1
#
_entry.id   AF-A0A832IY40-F1
#
_cell.length_a   1.000
_cell.length_b   1.000
_cell.length_c   1.000
_cell.angle_alpha   90.00
_cell.angle_beta   90.00
_cell.angle_gamma   90.00
#
_symmetry.space_group_name_H-M   'P 1'
#
loop_
_entity.id
_entity.type
_entity.pdbx_description
1 polymer ?
#
loop_
_entity_poly.entity_id
_entity_poly.type
_entity_poly.pdbx_seq_one_letter_code
_entity_poly.pdbx_strand_id
1 'polypeptide(L)'
;MKHFIFAIAALVAVSISADAGEISLEGLDALPPADVYILGEVHDNALHHQGQARVVAAVKPKAVVFEMLSPEQAAKITPELLKDQTALGAALEWEASGWPDFAIYWPVFAALGDAQVYGAARPREQVRRAFKEGAAAVFGPKYGLEQPLPDGQLEQRKQEQFADHCEAMPLEMMGGMVEAQRFRDAAFADTVMRALKDTG
;
A
#
# COMPACT_ATOMS: atom_id res chain seq x y z
N MET A 1 21.61 -59.57 -0.80
CA MET A 1 21.00 -58.49 0.01
C MET A 1 21.32 -57.17 -0.70
N LYS A 2 20.32 -56.45 -1.22
CA LYS A 2 20.50 -55.18 -1.93
C LYS A 2 20.40 -54.04 -0.92
N HIS A 3 21.47 -53.27 -0.73
CA HIS A 3 21.46 -52.07 0.10
C HIS A 3 20.87 -50.91 -0.70
N PHE A 4 19.73 -50.38 -0.26
CA PHE A 4 19.18 -49.12 -0.74
C PHE A 4 19.74 -47.98 0.13
N ILE A 5 20.44 -47.04 -0.49
CA ILE A 5 20.87 -45.79 0.14
C ILE A 5 19.78 -44.77 -0.14
N PHE A 6 19.05 -44.33 0.89
CA PHE A 6 18.18 -43.17 0.81
C PHE A 6 19.02 -41.90 1.00
N ALA A 7 19.13 -41.09 -0.05
CA ALA A 7 19.67 -39.74 0.05
C ALA A 7 18.56 -38.81 0.58
N ILE A 8 18.70 -38.35 1.82
CA ILE A 8 17.86 -37.29 2.37
C ILE A 8 18.43 -35.97 1.86
N ALA A 9 17.74 -35.32 0.92
CA ALA A 9 18.03 -33.95 0.53
C ALA A 9 17.47 -33.03 1.61
N ALA A 10 18.33 -32.53 2.50
CA ALA A 10 17.97 -31.47 3.43
C ALA A 10 17.82 -30.15 2.64
N LEU A 11 16.59 -29.68 2.47
CA LEU A 11 16.31 -28.34 1.97
C LEU A 11 16.66 -27.35 3.09
N VAL A 12 17.85 -26.78 3.04
CA VAL A 12 18.22 -25.66 3.92
C VAL A 12 17.53 -24.42 3.36
N ALA A 13 16.45 -23.99 4.01
CA ALA A 13 15.89 -22.67 3.77
C ALA A 13 16.92 -21.65 4.28
N VAL A 14 17.69 -21.08 3.36
CA VAL A 14 18.59 -19.97 3.66
C VAL A 14 17.72 -18.73 3.84
N SER A 15 17.52 -18.32 5.08
CA SER A 15 16.99 -16.99 5.40
C SER A 15 18.03 -15.97 4.96
N ILE A 16 17.87 -15.43 3.75
CA ILE A 16 18.67 -14.29 3.31
C ILE A 16 18.19 -13.11 4.16
N SER A 17 19.04 -12.61 5.05
CA SER A 17 18.78 -11.33 5.72
C SER A 17 18.48 -10.29 4.65
N ALA A 18 17.29 -9.69 4.71
CA ALA A 18 16.98 -8.54 3.88
C ALA A 18 17.98 -7.44 4.24
N ASP A 19 18.86 -7.11 3.30
CA ASP A 19 19.84 -6.04 3.47
C ASP A 19 19.06 -4.72 3.44
N ALA A 20 18.74 -4.19 4.62
CA ALA A 20 18.01 -2.94 4.77
C ALA A 20 19.03 -1.79 4.82
N GLY A 21 19.33 -1.22 3.65
CA GLY A 21 20.10 0.01 3.52
C GLY A 21 19.20 1.24 3.51
N GLU A 22 19.61 2.31 4.18
CA GLU A 22 18.95 3.61 4.06
C GLU A 22 19.15 4.17 2.64
N ILE A 23 18.07 4.59 1.99
CA ILE A 23 18.12 5.34 0.73
C ILE A 23 18.00 6.83 1.10
N SER A 24 19.08 7.58 0.88
CA SER A 24 19.06 9.03 1.09
C SER A 24 18.25 9.75 0.01
N LEU A 25 17.92 11.02 0.23
CA LEU A 25 17.19 11.84 -0.75
C LEU A 25 17.92 11.96 -2.09
N GLU A 26 19.26 11.88 -2.09
CA GLU A 26 20.09 11.87 -3.30
C GLU A 26 19.94 10.55 -4.07
N GLY A 27 19.66 9.43 -3.37
CA GLY A 27 19.53 8.10 -3.94
C GLY A 27 18.16 7.77 -4.55
N LEU A 28 17.16 8.65 -4.39
CA LEU A 28 15.78 8.37 -4.86
C LEU A 28 15.66 8.15 -6.37
N ASP A 29 16.58 8.68 -7.16
CA ASP A 29 16.57 8.52 -8.62
C ASP A 29 17.29 7.24 -9.09
N ALA A 30 17.86 6.45 -8.17
CA ALA A 30 18.68 5.27 -8.47
C ALA A 30 18.39 4.12 -7.50
N LEU A 31 17.11 3.71 -7.42
CA LEU A 31 16.71 2.60 -6.58
C LEU A 31 17.22 1.26 -7.12
N PRO A 32 17.53 0.27 -6.25
CA PRO A 32 17.78 -1.10 -6.67
C PRO A 32 16.61 -1.64 -7.50
N PRO A 33 16.86 -2.51 -8.49
CA PRO A 33 15.79 -3.09 -9.29
C PRO A 33 14.86 -3.95 -8.41
N ALA A 34 13.57 -3.74 -8.54
CA ALA A 34 12.52 -4.51 -7.87
C ALA A 34 11.29 -4.63 -8.77
N ASP A 35 10.53 -5.72 -8.59
CA ASP A 35 9.24 -5.88 -9.27
C ASP A 35 8.17 -4.93 -8.71
N VAL A 36 8.29 -4.58 -7.42
CA VAL A 36 7.37 -3.70 -6.69
C VAL A 36 8.16 -2.75 -5.80
N TYR A 37 7.85 -1.46 -5.89
CA TYR A 37 8.31 -0.42 -4.98
C TYR A 37 7.14 0.04 -4.10
N ILE A 38 7.33 0.05 -2.77
CA ILE A 38 6.34 0.58 -1.82
C ILE A 38 6.87 1.91 -1.29
N LEU A 39 6.17 3.01 -1.60
CA LEU A 39 6.59 4.37 -1.25
C LEU A 39 5.71 4.90 -0.12
N GLY A 40 6.20 4.87 1.12
CA GLY A 40 5.49 5.41 2.27
C GLY A 40 5.46 6.94 2.30
N GLU A 41 4.44 7.51 2.92
CA GLU A 41 4.31 8.96 3.11
C GLU A 41 3.73 9.32 4.47
N VAL A 42 3.86 10.60 4.81
CA VAL A 42 2.99 11.27 5.79
C VAL A 42 2.10 12.15 4.92
N HIS A 43 0.78 11.92 4.98
CA HIS A 43 -0.15 12.40 3.96
C HIS A 43 -0.19 13.92 3.80
N ASP A 44 0.09 14.70 4.84
CA ASP A 44 0.12 16.16 4.78
C ASP A 44 1.51 16.74 4.51
N ASN A 45 2.52 15.90 4.27
CA ASN A 45 3.89 16.32 4.02
C ASN A 45 4.19 16.41 2.52
N ALA A 46 4.20 17.65 1.99
CA ALA A 46 4.49 17.90 0.58
C ALA A 46 5.87 17.38 0.10
N LEU A 47 6.88 17.28 0.97
CA LEU A 47 8.21 16.78 0.59
C LEU A 47 8.17 15.28 0.27
N HIS A 48 7.32 14.51 0.93
CA HIS A 48 7.18 13.07 0.65
C HIS A 48 6.62 12.85 -0.76
N HIS A 49 5.61 13.64 -1.14
CA HIS A 49 5.03 13.60 -2.49
C HIS A 49 6.02 14.03 -3.58
N GLN A 50 6.88 15.02 -3.30
CA GLN A 50 7.98 15.38 -4.21
C GLN A 50 8.99 14.24 -4.36
N GLY A 51 9.34 13.55 -3.27
CA GLY A 51 10.20 12.37 -3.30
C GLY A 51 9.60 11.22 -4.10
N GLN A 52 8.32 10.92 -3.90
CA GLN A 52 7.59 9.93 -4.68
C GLN A 52 7.57 10.27 -6.17
N ALA A 53 7.29 11.53 -6.52
CA ALA A 53 7.30 11.97 -7.92
C ALA A 53 8.66 11.75 -8.60
N ARG A 54 9.76 12.03 -7.88
CA ARG A 54 11.13 11.73 -8.33
C ARG A 54 11.33 10.24 -8.59
N VAL A 55 10.94 9.39 -7.64
CA VAL A 55 11.03 7.93 -7.79
C VAL A 55 10.21 7.45 -9.00
N VAL A 56 8.96 7.90 -9.16
CA VAL A 56 8.10 7.52 -10.29
C VAL A 56 8.72 7.94 -11.62
N ALA A 57 9.26 9.16 -11.71
CA ALA A 57 9.91 9.66 -12.92
C ALA A 57 11.21 8.91 -13.27
N ALA A 58 11.96 8.46 -12.26
CA ALA A 58 13.21 7.72 -12.43
C ALA A 58 12.96 6.25 -12.81
N VAL A 59 12.08 5.57 -12.07
CA VAL A 59 11.75 4.15 -12.27
C VAL A 59 10.94 3.94 -13.55
N LYS A 60 10.07 4.90 -13.91
CA LYS A 60 9.12 4.79 -15.04
C LYS A 60 8.33 3.48 -14.98
N PRO A 61 7.60 3.24 -13.87
CA PRO A 61 6.92 1.97 -13.67
C PRO A 61 5.83 1.76 -14.72
N LYS A 62 5.52 0.50 -15.03
CA LYS A 62 4.40 0.17 -15.93
C LYS A 62 3.03 0.42 -15.30
N ALA A 63 2.96 0.40 -13.97
CA ALA A 63 1.76 0.67 -13.21
C ALA A 63 2.06 1.40 -11.90
N VAL A 64 1.12 2.22 -11.45
CA VAL A 64 1.14 2.86 -10.12
C VAL A 64 -0.18 2.60 -9.41
N VAL A 65 -0.08 2.16 -8.15
CA VAL A 65 -1.21 1.87 -7.28
C VAL A 65 -1.33 2.98 -6.23
N PHE A 66 -2.48 3.63 -6.15
CA PHE A 66 -2.76 4.67 -5.17
C PHE A 66 -3.70 4.16 -4.07
N GLU A 67 -3.32 4.35 -2.81
CA GLU A 67 -4.18 4.15 -1.64
C GLU A 67 -5.41 5.07 -1.71
N MET A 68 -5.22 6.30 -2.16
CA MET A 68 -6.21 7.37 -2.07
C MET A 68 -7.40 7.17 -3.01
N LEU A 69 -7.21 6.41 -4.09
CA LEU A 69 -8.19 6.26 -5.17
C LEU A 69 -8.98 4.96 -5.05
N SER A 70 -10.27 5.04 -5.29
CA SER A 70 -11.07 3.85 -5.63
C SER A 70 -10.73 3.35 -7.04
N PRO A 71 -11.04 2.08 -7.36
CA PRO A 71 -10.89 1.57 -8.73
C PRO A 71 -11.64 2.43 -9.77
N GLU A 72 -12.83 2.91 -9.41
CA GLU A 72 -13.65 3.75 -10.27
C GLU A 72 -13.02 5.14 -10.50
N GLN A 73 -12.42 5.74 -9.47
CA GLN A 73 -11.69 7.01 -9.61
C GLN A 73 -10.45 6.83 -10.48
N ALA A 74 -9.65 5.78 -10.25
CA ALA A 74 -8.47 5.50 -11.05
C ALA A 74 -8.81 5.30 -12.55
N ALA A 75 -9.94 4.63 -12.84
CA ALA A 75 -10.40 4.42 -14.22
C ALA A 75 -10.81 5.70 -14.95
N LYS A 76 -11.05 6.81 -14.24
CA LYS A 76 -11.35 8.12 -14.87
C LYS A 76 -10.07 8.80 -15.41
N ILE A 77 -8.88 8.40 -14.97
CA ILE A 77 -7.62 9.06 -15.33
C ILE A 77 -7.31 8.83 -16.80
N THR A 78 -6.98 9.90 -17.52
CA THR A 78 -6.61 9.89 -18.94
C THR A 78 -5.37 10.74 -19.18
N PRO A 79 -4.62 10.52 -20.28
CA PRO A 79 -3.48 11.36 -20.64
C PRO A 79 -3.82 12.84 -20.77
N GLU A 80 -5.05 13.18 -21.16
CA GLU A 80 -5.55 14.55 -21.24
C GLU A 80 -5.74 15.16 -19.84
N LEU A 81 -6.33 14.41 -18.90
CA LEU A 81 -6.50 14.88 -17.52
C LEU A 81 -5.15 15.04 -16.81
N LEU A 82 -4.15 14.21 -17.10
CA LEU A 82 -2.80 14.34 -16.52
C LEU A 82 -2.06 15.62 -16.96
N LYS A 83 -2.62 16.43 -17.86
CA LYS A 83 -2.07 17.73 -18.26
C LYS A 83 -2.73 18.91 -17.54
N ASP A 84 -3.80 18.67 -16.79
CA ASP A 84 -4.60 19.71 -16.13
C ASP A 84 -4.90 19.30 -14.69
N GLN A 85 -4.15 19.90 -13.76
CA GLN A 85 -4.28 19.67 -12.33
C GLN A 85 -5.70 19.91 -11.83
N THR A 86 -6.35 20.99 -12.27
CA THR A 86 -7.69 21.35 -11.80
C THR A 86 -8.72 20.37 -12.34
N ALA A 87 -8.63 20.03 -13.63
CA ALA A 87 -9.55 19.07 -14.24
C ALA A 87 -9.38 17.66 -13.64
N LEU A 88 -8.15 17.21 -13.40
CA LEU A 88 -7.90 15.92 -12.75
C LEU A 88 -8.45 15.88 -11.32
N GLY A 89 -8.15 16.90 -10.51
CA GLY A 89 -8.66 16.98 -9.14
C GLY A 89 -10.20 16.94 -9.09
N ALA A 90 -10.86 17.64 -10.03
CA ALA A 90 -12.31 17.61 -10.17
C ALA A 90 -12.84 16.25 -10.63
N ALA A 91 -12.22 15.62 -11.63
CA ALA A 91 -12.63 14.29 -12.13
C ALA A 91 -12.53 13.21 -11.04
N LEU A 92 -11.51 13.32 -10.19
CA LEU A 92 -11.30 12.44 -9.05
C LEU A 92 -12.18 12.79 -7.84
N GLU A 93 -12.92 13.91 -7.87
CA GLU A 93 -13.70 14.40 -6.72
C GLU A 93 -12.81 14.56 -5.46
N TRP A 94 -11.56 15.01 -5.65
CA TRP A 94 -10.52 14.94 -4.63
C TRP A 94 -10.87 15.75 -3.36
N GLU A 95 -11.43 16.95 -3.52
CA GLU A 95 -11.83 17.80 -2.39
C GLU A 95 -12.83 17.11 -1.45
N ALA A 96 -13.71 16.25 -1.99
CA ALA A 96 -14.69 15.50 -1.20
C ALA A 96 -14.14 14.21 -0.57
N SER A 97 -12.91 13.82 -0.90
CA SER A 97 -12.31 12.54 -0.47
C SER A 97 -11.91 12.52 1.01
N GLY A 98 -11.54 13.68 1.56
CA GLY A 98 -10.96 13.83 2.90
C GLY A 98 -9.43 13.69 2.94
N TRP A 99 -8.77 13.47 1.80
CA TRP A 99 -7.31 13.59 1.68
C TRP A 99 -6.86 15.05 1.72
N PRO A 100 -5.59 15.33 2.07
CA PRO A 100 -5.02 16.67 1.98
C PRO A 100 -5.10 17.26 0.57
N ASP A 101 -4.82 18.57 0.47
CA ASP A 101 -4.98 19.36 -0.76
C ASP A 101 -4.37 18.66 -1.98
N PHE A 102 -5.13 18.56 -3.08
CA PHE A 102 -4.67 17.89 -4.29
C PHE A 102 -3.36 18.47 -4.84
N ALA A 103 -3.05 19.74 -4.58
CA ALA A 103 -1.84 20.38 -5.02
C ALA A 103 -0.56 19.72 -4.50
N ILE A 104 -0.58 19.14 -3.29
CA ILE A 104 0.60 18.42 -2.79
C ILE A 104 0.76 17.04 -3.44
N TYR A 105 -0.35 16.43 -3.90
CA TYR A 105 -0.35 15.14 -4.59
C TYR A 105 -0.06 15.24 -6.09
N TRP A 106 -0.39 16.38 -6.72
CA TRP A 106 -0.24 16.60 -8.15
C TRP A 106 1.14 16.20 -8.74
N PRO A 107 2.28 16.49 -8.09
CA PRO A 107 3.60 16.07 -8.61
C PRO A 107 3.70 14.57 -8.91
N VAL A 108 3.06 13.72 -8.10
CA VAL A 108 3.08 12.26 -8.30
C VAL A 108 2.29 11.89 -9.55
N PHE A 109 1.13 12.50 -9.76
CA PHE A 109 0.31 12.29 -10.96
C PHE A 109 1.01 12.80 -12.22
N ALA A 110 1.63 13.97 -12.16
CA ALA A 110 2.38 14.54 -13.28
C ALA A 110 3.59 13.67 -13.69
N ALA A 111 4.14 12.88 -12.76
CA ALA A 111 5.26 11.97 -13.00
C ALA A 111 4.86 10.62 -13.63
N LEU A 112 3.57 10.28 -13.71
CA LEU A 112 3.09 8.95 -14.10
C LEU A 112 3.54 8.49 -15.50
N GLY A 113 3.75 9.42 -16.44
CA GLY A 113 4.04 9.08 -17.83
C GLY A 113 2.96 8.18 -18.43
N ASP A 114 3.36 7.01 -18.94
CA ASP A 114 2.45 6.02 -19.55
C ASP A 114 1.99 4.93 -18.56
N ALA A 115 2.26 5.09 -17.25
CA ALA A 115 1.92 4.09 -16.26
C ALA A 115 0.39 3.89 -16.17
N GLN A 116 -0.03 2.62 -16.12
CA GLN A 116 -1.42 2.30 -15.80
C GLN A 116 -1.72 2.64 -14.33
N VAL A 117 -2.87 3.28 -14.07
CA VAL A 117 -3.23 3.70 -12.72
C VAL A 117 -4.25 2.77 -12.09
N TYR A 118 -3.99 2.35 -10.86
CA TYR A 118 -4.84 1.47 -10.07
C TYR A 118 -5.22 2.15 -8.76
N GLY A 119 -6.51 2.09 -8.41
CA GLY A 119 -7.00 2.52 -7.11
C GLY A 119 -7.15 1.34 -6.16
N ALA A 120 -6.62 1.46 -4.94
CA ALA A 120 -6.65 0.41 -3.94
C ALA A 120 -7.64 0.67 -2.80
N ALA A 121 -8.23 1.87 -2.73
CA ALA A 121 -9.23 2.21 -1.72
C ALA A 121 -10.44 1.27 -1.80
N ARG A 122 -10.89 0.77 -0.66
CA ARG A 122 -12.13 -0.01 -0.53
C ARG A 122 -13.27 0.85 0.00
N PRO A 123 -14.53 0.48 -0.26
CA PRO A 123 -15.69 1.21 0.25
C PRO A 123 -15.61 1.39 1.77
N ARG A 124 -15.93 2.59 2.26
CA ARG A 124 -15.92 2.91 3.71
C ARG A 124 -16.77 1.95 4.54
N GLU A 125 -17.84 1.43 3.95
CA GLU A 125 -18.71 0.43 4.56
C GLU A 125 -17.96 -0.87 4.87
N GLN A 126 -17.13 -1.37 3.95
CA GLN A 126 -16.33 -2.57 4.16
C GLN A 126 -15.24 -2.37 5.21
N VAL A 127 -14.60 -1.19 5.23
CA VAL A 127 -13.62 -0.85 6.28
C VAL A 127 -14.29 -0.82 7.66
N ARG A 128 -15.50 -0.23 7.75
CA ARG A 128 -16.29 -0.23 9.00
C ARG A 128 -16.75 -1.61 9.42
N ARG A 129 -17.05 -2.50 8.46
CA ARG A 129 -17.33 -3.90 8.75
C ARG A 129 -16.09 -4.61 9.26
N ALA A 130 -14.92 -4.42 8.64
CA ALA A 130 -13.67 -5.03 9.07
C ALA A 130 -13.30 -4.62 10.50
N PHE A 131 -13.54 -3.37 10.88
CA PHE A 131 -13.40 -2.89 12.25
C PHE A 131 -14.25 -3.68 13.26
N LYS A 132 -15.48 -4.07 12.88
CA LYS A 132 -16.45 -4.73 13.78
C LYS A 132 -16.38 -6.25 13.75
N GLU A 133 -16.18 -6.81 12.56
CA GLU A 133 -16.32 -8.23 12.23
C GLU A 133 -14.96 -8.92 12.06
N GLY A 134 -13.88 -8.15 11.92
CA GLY A 134 -12.54 -8.65 11.59
C GLY A 134 -12.24 -8.61 10.09
N ALA A 135 -10.95 -8.42 9.75
CA ALA A 135 -10.50 -8.32 8.37
C ALA A 135 -10.79 -9.60 7.56
N ALA A 136 -10.50 -10.76 8.15
CA ALA A 136 -10.71 -12.06 7.51
C ALA A 136 -12.19 -12.30 7.16
N ALA A 137 -13.13 -11.86 8.00
CA ALA A 137 -14.56 -12.03 7.77
C ALA A 137 -15.07 -11.21 6.57
N VAL A 138 -14.46 -10.05 6.31
CA VAL A 138 -14.88 -9.16 5.21
C VAL A 138 -14.11 -9.43 3.93
N PHE A 139 -12.81 -9.67 4.00
CA PHE A 139 -11.95 -9.87 2.84
C PHE A 139 -11.89 -11.34 2.38
N GLY A 140 -11.97 -12.28 3.33
CA GLY A 140 -11.72 -13.71 3.12
C GLY A 140 -10.29 -14.15 3.49
N PRO A 141 -9.98 -15.46 3.38
CA PRO A 141 -8.80 -16.09 3.94
C PRO A 141 -7.53 -15.93 3.08
N LYS A 142 -7.26 -14.71 2.60
CA LYS A 142 -6.05 -14.37 1.83
C LYS A 142 -5.10 -13.53 2.66
N TYR A 143 -3.86 -13.39 2.19
CA TYR A 143 -2.85 -12.49 2.79
C TYR A 143 -2.60 -12.73 4.29
N GLY A 144 -2.82 -13.97 4.76
CA GLY A 144 -2.59 -14.35 6.16
C GLY A 144 -3.60 -13.76 7.16
N LEU A 145 -4.76 -13.28 6.71
CA LEU A 145 -5.73 -12.62 7.62
C LEU A 145 -6.29 -13.54 8.71
N GLU A 146 -6.39 -14.84 8.47
CA GLU A 146 -6.81 -15.84 9.48
C GLU A 146 -5.70 -16.23 10.45
N GLN A 147 -4.45 -15.91 10.12
CA GLN A 147 -3.33 -16.19 11.01
C GLN A 147 -3.30 -15.11 12.11
N PRO A 148 -3.04 -15.51 13.37
CA PRO A 148 -2.79 -14.54 14.41
C PRO A 148 -1.57 -13.69 14.02
N LEU A 149 -1.58 -12.42 14.43
CA LEU A 149 -0.38 -11.62 14.37
C LEU A 149 0.71 -12.28 15.23
N PRO A 150 2.00 -12.15 14.87
CA PRO A 150 3.09 -12.65 15.70
C PRO A 150 3.00 -12.15 17.14
N ASP A 151 3.54 -12.92 18.08
CA ASP A 151 3.46 -12.60 19.51
C ASP A 151 3.88 -11.14 19.79
N GLY A 152 3.05 -10.43 20.56
CA GLY A 152 3.26 -9.02 20.92
C GLY A 152 2.85 -7.98 19.86
N GLN A 153 2.75 -8.34 18.58
CA GLN A 153 2.42 -7.38 17.50
C GLN A 153 1.00 -6.80 17.65
N LEU A 154 0.02 -7.59 18.10
CA LEU A 154 -1.34 -7.07 18.30
C LEU A 154 -1.35 -5.96 19.37
N GLU A 155 -0.72 -6.20 20.52
CA GLU A 155 -0.69 -5.22 21.59
C GLU A 155 0.14 -4.00 21.22
N GLN A 156 1.28 -4.18 20.55
CA GLN A 156 2.07 -3.08 20.02
C GLN A 156 1.23 -2.19 19.08
N ARG A 157 0.57 -2.78 18.09
CA ARG A 157 -0.24 -2.02 17.12
C ARG A 157 -1.45 -1.35 17.76
N LYS A 158 -2.03 -1.95 18.81
CA LYS A 158 -3.09 -1.30 19.59
C LYS A 158 -2.59 -0.05 20.29
N GLN A 159 -1.38 -0.08 20.85
CA GLN A 159 -0.77 1.10 21.49
C GLN A 159 -0.42 2.19 20.48
N GLU A 160 0.13 1.81 19.32
CA GLU A 160 0.40 2.74 18.21
C GLU A 160 -0.89 3.44 17.77
N GLN A 161 -1.96 2.68 17.50
CA GLN A 161 -3.26 3.23 17.14
C GLN A 161 -3.84 4.15 18.23
N PHE A 162 -3.68 3.79 19.50
CA PHE A 162 -4.14 4.63 20.62
C PHE A 162 -3.42 5.99 20.63
N ALA A 163 -2.09 5.97 20.46
CA ALA A 163 -1.27 7.18 20.38
C ALA A 163 -1.59 8.02 19.13
N ASP A 164 -1.77 7.39 17.97
CA ASP A 164 -2.12 8.05 16.70
C ASP A 164 -3.49 8.74 16.74
N HIS A 165 -4.40 8.27 17.62
CA HIS A 165 -5.69 8.89 17.90
C HIS A 165 -5.64 9.83 19.12
N CYS A 166 -4.44 10.30 19.49
CA CYS A 166 -4.19 11.19 20.62
C CYS A 166 -4.83 10.72 21.93
N GLU A 167 -4.91 9.39 22.12
CA GLU A 167 -5.55 8.75 23.28
C GLU A 167 -7.04 9.11 23.47
N ALA A 168 -7.67 9.73 22.47
CA ALA A 168 -9.05 10.21 22.55
C ALA A 168 -10.09 9.09 22.41
N MET A 169 -9.69 7.95 21.85
CA MET A 169 -10.52 6.75 21.72
C MET A 169 -10.09 5.68 22.74
N PRO A 170 -11.01 4.91 23.34
CA PRO A 170 -10.65 3.84 24.27
C PRO A 170 -9.70 2.80 23.67
N LEU A 171 -8.70 2.37 24.44
CA LEU A 171 -7.70 1.37 24.01
C LEU A 171 -8.34 0.05 23.57
N GLU A 172 -9.47 -0.32 24.17
CA GLU A 172 -10.23 -1.53 23.85
C GLU A 172 -10.78 -1.52 22.42
N MET A 173 -11.00 -0.33 21.84
CA MET A 173 -11.44 -0.18 20.46
C MET A 173 -10.31 -0.36 19.44
N MET A 174 -9.04 -0.30 19.87
CA MET A 174 -7.90 -0.34 18.95
C MET A 174 -7.73 -1.70 18.27
N GLY A 175 -8.26 -2.78 18.87
CA GLY A 175 -8.32 -4.08 18.19
C GLY A 175 -9.10 -4.00 16.86
N GLY A 176 -10.20 -3.25 16.85
CA GLY A 176 -10.96 -2.99 15.62
C GLY A 176 -10.19 -2.11 14.63
N MET A 177 -9.42 -1.11 15.11
CA MET A 177 -8.58 -0.29 14.23
C MET A 177 -7.48 -1.12 13.56
N VAL A 178 -6.86 -2.04 14.30
CA VAL A 178 -5.88 -2.97 13.76
C VAL A 178 -6.51 -3.84 12.67
N GLU A 179 -7.72 -4.37 12.88
CA GLU A 179 -8.42 -5.16 11.87
C GLU A 179 -8.82 -4.32 10.64
N ALA A 180 -9.25 -3.07 10.82
CA ALA A 180 -9.51 -2.16 9.71
C ALA A 180 -8.24 -1.89 8.87
N GLN A 181 -7.09 -1.74 9.53
CA GLN A 181 -5.81 -1.57 8.85
C GLN A 181 -5.39 -2.84 8.10
N ARG A 182 -5.45 -4.01 8.75
CA ARG A 182 -5.16 -5.30 8.09
C ARG A 182 -6.02 -5.54 6.85
N PHE A 183 -7.29 -5.13 6.90
CA PHE A 183 -8.18 -5.17 5.74
C PHE A 183 -7.71 -4.27 4.59
N ARG A 184 -7.29 -3.03 4.88
CA ARG A 184 -6.72 -2.12 3.87
C ARG A 184 -5.44 -2.68 3.28
N ASP A 185 -4.52 -3.15 4.13
CA ASP A 185 -3.24 -3.72 3.69
C ASP A 185 -3.45 -4.91 2.76
N ALA A 186 -4.41 -5.79 3.08
CA ALA A 186 -4.80 -6.91 2.20
C ALA A 186 -5.39 -6.43 0.87
N ALA A 187 -6.19 -5.36 0.87
CA ALA A 187 -6.72 -4.76 -0.34
C ALA A 187 -5.64 -4.11 -1.22
N PHE A 188 -4.63 -3.49 -0.59
CA PHE A 188 -3.49 -2.91 -1.29
C PHE A 188 -2.64 -4.01 -1.92
N ALA A 189 -2.31 -5.06 -1.16
CA ALA A 189 -1.60 -6.23 -1.66
C ALA A 189 -2.35 -6.89 -2.84
N ASP A 190 -3.66 -7.07 -2.76
CA ASP A 190 -4.48 -7.61 -3.86
C ASP A 190 -4.44 -6.73 -5.11
N THR A 191 -4.48 -5.41 -4.93
CA THR A 191 -4.40 -4.46 -6.04
C THR A 191 -3.02 -4.45 -6.69
N VAL A 192 -1.95 -4.50 -5.89
CA VAL A 192 -0.57 -4.62 -6.37
C VAL A 192 -0.37 -5.92 -7.14
N MET A 193 -0.83 -7.05 -6.62
CA MET A 193 -0.70 -8.34 -7.30
C MET A 193 -1.48 -8.38 -8.62
N ARG A 194 -2.63 -7.70 -8.69
CA ARG A 194 -3.36 -7.51 -9.95
C ARG A 194 -2.59 -6.66 -10.94
N ALA A 195 -2.08 -5.50 -10.51
CA ALA A 195 -1.28 -4.62 -11.37
C ALA A 195 -0.05 -5.36 -11.93
N LEU A 196 0.70 -6.06 -11.07
CA LEU A 196 1.86 -6.86 -11.47
C LEU A 196 1.49 -7.96 -12.47
N LYS A 197 0.36 -8.65 -12.26
CA LYS A 197 -0.13 -9.66 -13.21
C LYS A 197 -0.50 -9.04 -14.57
N ASP A 198 -1.13 -7.87 -14.55
CA ASP A 198 -1.65 -7.21 -15.75
C ASP A 198 -0.54 -6.53 -16.57
N THR A 199 0.58 -6.12 -15.94
CA THR A 199 1.68 -5.40 -16.61
C THR A 199 3.01 -6.17 -16.71
N GLY A 200 3.17 -7.26 -15.97
CA GLY A 200 4.46 -7.94 -15.75
C GLY A 200 5.48 -6.98 -15.16
#